data_AF-A0A382MY48-F1
#
_entry.id   AF-A0A382MY48-F1
#
_cell.length_a   1.000
_cell.length_b   1.000
_cell.length_c   1.000
_cell.angle_alpha   90.00
_cell.angle_beta   90.00
_cell.angle_gamma   90.00
#
_symmetry.space_group_name_H-M   'P 1'
#
loop_
_entity.id
_entity.type
_entity.pdbx_description
1 polymer ?
#
loop_
_entity_poly.entity_id
_entity_poly.type
_entity_poly.pdbx_seq_one_letter_code
_entity_poly.pdbx_strand_id
1 'polypeptide(L)'
;MPFLIITFLTVIIIDQVSKYIVQQSMTLYTSIPVLGEFIKLTYIHNPGGAFGIMPGNRTVFLVLSLIACGVMIYYLYIMPAS
;
A
#
# COMPACT_ATOMS: atom_id res chain seq x y z
N MET A 1 13.38 -2.98 18.16
CA MET A 1 13.42 -3.92 17.02
C MET A 1 12.21 -4.84 16.89
N PRO A 2 11.79 -5.64 17.89
CA PRO A 2 10.63 -6.55 17.73
C PRO A 2 9.33 -5.81 17.44
N PHE A 3 9.10 -4.65 18.07
CA PHE A 3 7.93 -3.80 17.81
C PHE A 3 7.81 -3.36 16.33
N LEU A 4 8.93 -2.99 15.69
CA LEU A 4 8.93 -2.57 14.28
C LEU A 4 8.59 -3.74 13.35
N ILE A 5 9.12 -4.94 13.63
CA ILE A 5 8.84 -6.15 12.86
C ILE A 5 7.36 -6.53 12.98
N ILE A 6 6.82 -6.52 14.20
CA ILE A 6 5.39 -6.78 14.43
C ILE A 6 4.54 -5.78 13.67
N THR A 7 4.84 -4.49 13.78
CA THR A 7 4.12 -3.42 13.07
C THR A 7 4.17 -3.63 11.56
N PHE A 8 5.35 -3.92 11.01
CA PHE A 8 5.54 -4.19 9.57
C PHE A 8 4.68 -5.37 9.09
N LEU A 9 4.74 -6.50 9.80
CA LEU A 9 3.97 -7.69 9.46
C LEU A 9 2.45 -7.42 9.55
N THR A 10 2.01 -6.75 10.62
CA THR A 10 0.59 -6.40 10.80
C THR A 10 0.09 -5.51 9.66
N VAL A 11 0.85 -4.48 9.27
CA VAL A 11 0.47 -3.57 8.17
C VAL A 11 0.36 -4.34 6.84
N ILE A 12 1.32 -5.20 6.52
CA ILE A 12 1.28 -6.02 5.29
C ILE A 12 0.08 -6.97 5.29
N ILE A 13 -0.19 -7.63 6.41
CA ILE A 13 -1.32 -8.56 6.53
C ILE A 13 -2.64 -7.79 6.32
N ILE A 14 -2.82 -6.65 6.98
CA ILE A 14 -4.04 -5.84 6.86
C ILE A 14 -4.21 -5.33 5.42
N ASP A 15 -3.14 -4.82 4.80
CA ASP A 15 -3.16 -4.34 3.41
C ASP A 15 -3.57 -5.44 2.43
N GLN A 16 -2.95 -6.62 2.51
CA GLN A 16 -3.21 -7.71 1.57
C GLN A 16 -4.58 -8.36 1.80
N VAL A 17 -4.99 -8.56 3.06
CA VAL A 17 -6.32 -9.09 3.40
C VAL A 17 -7.42 -8.13 2.97
N SER A 18 -7.26 -6.82 3.19
CA SER A 18 -8.26 -5.83 2.76
C SER A 18 -8.43 -5.82 1.23
N LYS A 19 -7.33 -5.85 0.47
CA LYS A 19 -7.37 -5.97 -1.00
C LYS A 19 -8.05 -7.26 -1.46
N TYR A 20 -7.74 -8.38 -0.80
CA TYR A 20 -8.36 -9.66 -1.12
C TYR A 20 -9.87 -9.62 -0.89
N ILE A 21 -10.32 -9.09 0.26
CA ILE A 21 -11.76 -8.95 0.56
C ILE A 21 -12.44 -8.08 -0.50
N VAL A 22 -11.87 -6.92 -0.85
CA VAL A 22 -12.43 -6.04 -1.90
C VAL A 22 -12.52 -6.75 -3.25
N GLN A 23 -11.47 -7.48 -3.66
CA GLN A 23 -11.46 -8.22 -4.92
C GLN A 23 -12.54 -9.33 -4.98
N GLN A 24 -12.86 -9.96 -3.84
CA GLN A 24 -13.86 -11.03 -3.78
C GLN A 24 -15.29 -10.51 -3.60
N SER A 25 -15.47 -9.34 -2.97
CA SER A 25 -16.78 -8.83 -2.56
C SER A 25 -17.31 -7.66 -3.39
N MET A 26 -16.47 -6.98 -4.17
CA MET A 26 -16.86 -5.81 -4.94
C MET A 26 -16.63 -6.01 -6.44
N THR A 27 -17.51 -5.43 -7.25
CA THR A 27 -17.27 -5.25 -8.69
C THR A 27 -16.38 -4.02 -8.92
N LEU A 28 -15.47 -4.10 -9.88
CA LEU A 28 -14.58 -2.99 -10.23
C LEU A 28 -15.39 -1.72 -10.57
N TYR A 29 -14.90 -0.57 -10.10
CA TYR A 29 -15.49 0.77 -10.19
C TYR A 29 -16.77 1.00 -9.38
N THR A 30 -17.16 0.06 -8.53
CA THR A 30 -18.27 0.28 -7.58
C THR A 30 -17.77 0.94 -6.30
N SER A 31 -18.68 1.64 -5.61
CA SER A 31 -18.41 2.33 -4.35
C SER A 31 -19.44 1.96 -3.29
N ILE A 32 -18.98 1.66 -2.08
CA ILE A 32 -19.82 1.35 -0.91
C ILE A 32 -19.64 2.49 0.11
N PRO A 33 -20.71 3.16 0.57
CA PRO A 33 -20.62 4.16 1.62
C PRO A 33 -20.28 3.47 2.96
N VAL A 34 -19.18 3.91 3.59
CA VAL A 34 -18.74 3.41 4.90
C VAL A 34 -19.21 4.36 6.00
N LEU A 35 -19.14 5.67 5.75
CA LEU A 35 -19.63 6.71 6.67
C LEU A 35 -20.40 7.77 5.88
N GLY A 36 -21.66 7.46 5.57
CA GLY A 36 -22.52 8.28 4.72
C GLY A 36 -21.84 8.61 3.39
N GLU A 37 -21.99 9.86 2.94
CA GLU A 37 -21.38 10.34 1.69
C GLU A 37 -19.92 10.79 1.86
N PHE A 38 -19.41 10.90 3.09
CA PHE A 38 -18.07 11.44 3.37
C PHE A 38 -16.96 10.40 3.16
N ILE A 39 -17.18 9.15 3.57
CA ILE A 39 -16.22 8.06 3.38
C ILE A 39 -16.86 6.96 2.55
N LYS A 40 -16.30 6.72 1.38
CA LYS A 40 -16.70 5.64 0.46
C LYS A 40 -15.51 4.73 0.20
N LEU A 41 -15.75 3.43 0.26
CA LEU A 41 -14.81 2.43 -0.21
C LEU A 41 -15.07 2.21 -1.70
N THR A 42 -14.11 2.58 -2.54
CA THR A 42 -14.20 2.44 -4.00
C THR A 42 -13.21 1.40 -4.50
N TYR A 43 -13.68 0.43 -5.27
CA TYR A 43 -12.80 -0.54 -5.89
C TYR A 43 -12.28 0.00 -7.22
N ILE A 44 -11.00 0.37 -7.27
CA ILE A 44 -10.33 0.86 -8.48
C ILE A 44 -8.94 0.24 -8.64
N HIS A 45 -8.52 0.01 -9.88
CA HIS A 45 -7.15 -0.32 -10.20
C HIS A 45 -6.39 0.95 -10.56
N ASN A 46 -5.24 1.18 -9.92
CA ASN A 46 -4.35 2.29 -10.26
C ASN A 46 -3.18 1.78 -11.12
N PRO A 47 -3.23 1.91 -12.46
CA PRO A 47 -2.13 1.53 -13.34
C PRO A 47 -0.95 2.51 -13.31
N GLY A 48 -1.11 3.67 -12.65
CA GLY A 48 -0.06 4.67 -12.45
C GLY A 48 0.30 4.85 -10.98
N GLY A 49 1.05 5.89 -10.68
CA GLY A 49 1.38 6.32 -9.32
C GLY A 49 0.26 7.14 -8.68
N ALA A 50 0.60 7.89 -7.63
CA ALA A 50 -0.31 8.90 -7.07
C ALA A 50 -0.72 9.91 -8.17
N PHE A 51 -1.96 10.40 -8.11
CA PHE A 51 -2.52 11.36 -9.08
C PHE A 51 -2.52 10.89 -10.55
N GLY A 52 -2.41 9.58 -10.80
CA GLY A 52 -2.38 9.04 -12.16
C GLY A 52 -1.09 9.33 -12.92
N ILE A 53 0.00 9.69 -12.23
CA ILE A 53 1.30 9.96 -12.83
C ILE A 53 1.86 8.68 -13.47
N MET A 54 2.40 8.79 -14.69
CA MET A 54 3.08 7.72 -15.44
C MET A 54 2.26 6.42 -15.55
N PRO A 55 1.04 6.46 -16.10
CA PRO A 55 0.20 5.27 -16.22
C PRO A 55 0.88 4.21 -17.09
N GLY A 56 0.81 2.95 -16.66
CA GLY A 56 1.40 1.81 -17.38
C GLY A 56 2.89 1.58 -17.12
N ASN A 57 3.57 2.47 -16.39
CA ASN A 57 5.01 2.34 -16.12
C ASN A 57 5.31 1.56 -14.82
N ARG A 58 4.82 0.31 -14.76
CA ARG A 58 4.94 -0.55 -13.57
C ARG A 58 6.40 -0.78 -13.14
N THR A 59 7.32 -0.90 -14.11
CA THR A 59 8.73 -1.16 -13.85
C THR A 59 9.39 0.00 -13.11
N VAL A 60 9.11 1.25 -13.50
CA VAL A 60 9.65 2.43 -12.79
C VAL A 60 9.21 2.44 -11.33
N PHE A 61 7.91 2.23 -11.06
CA PHE A 61 7.43 2.21 -9.68
C PHE A 61 8.02 1.06 -8.87
N LEU A 62 8.21 -0.11 -9.46
CA LEU A 62 8.85 -1.24 -8.78
C LEU A 62 10.30 -0.92 -8.43
N VAL A 63 11.08 -0.36 -9.35
CA VAL A 63 12.47 0.03 -9.10
C VAL A 63 12.55 1.09 -7.99
N LEU A 64 11.72 2.14 -8.07
CA LEU A 64 11.67 3.18 -7.04
C LEU A 64 11.28 2.61 -5.66
N SER A 65 10.33 1.68 -5.62
CA SER A 65 9.91 1.02 -4.38
C SER A 65 11.05 0.19 -3.78
N LEU A 66 11.80 -0.55 -4.60
CA LEU A 66 12.97 -1.32 -4.14
C LEU A 66 14.08 -0.41 -3.61
N ILE A 67 14.35 0.71 -4.29
CA ILE A 67 15.32 1.71 -3.83
C ILE A 67 14.89 2.27 -2.47
N ALA A 68 13.62 2.69 -2.34
CA ALA A 68 13.09 3.23 -1.09
C ALA A 68 13.17 2.20 0.05
N CYS A 69 12.82 0.93 -0.20
CA CYS A 69 12.98 -0.15 0.77
C CYS A 69 14.45 -0.33 1.19
N GLY A 70 15.38 -0.33 0.23
CA GLY A 70 16.82 -0.46 0.51
C GLY A 70 17.35 0.70 1.36
N VAL A 71 16.97 1.94 1.03
CA VAL A 71 17.33 3.14 1.80
C VAL A 71 16.75 3.06 3.22
N MET A 72 15.49 2.65 3.36
CA MET A 72 14.85 2.51 4.67
C MET A 72 15.54 1.45 5.52
N ILE A 73 15.87 0.30 4.93
CA ILE A 73 16.61 -0.78 5.61
C ILE A 73 17.99 -0.28 6.05
N TYR A 74 18.74 0.38 5.16
CA TYR A 74 20.04 0.97 5.46
C TYR A 74 19.96 1.98 6.62
N TYR A 75 18.95 2.84 6.61
CA TYR A 75 18.72 3.81 7.67
C TYR A 75 18.41 3.13 9.02
N LEU A 76 17.59 2.08 9.02
CA LEU A 76 17.30 1.28 10.22
C LEU A 76 18.53 0.54 10.76
N TYR A 77 19.50 0.19 9.91
CA TYR A 77 20.76 -0.41 10.34
C TYR A 77 21.72 0.60 10.98
N ILE A 78 21.76 1.83 10.48
CA ILE A 78 22.69 2.86 10.95
C ILE A 78 22.16 3.64 12.15
N MET A 79 20.84 3.85 12.24
CA MET A 79 20.28 4.48 13.43
C MET A 79 20.37 3.51 14.63
N PRO A 80 21.17 3.83 15.66
CA PRO A 80 21.19 3.03 16.87
C PRO A 80 19.80 3.09 17.51
N ALA A 81 19.29 1.93 17.95
CA ALA A 81 18.10 1.87 18.76
C ALA A 81 18.37 2.62 20.06
N SER A 82 17.81 3.83 20.19
CA SER A 82 17.81 4.62 21.41
C SER A 82 17.06 3.89 22.53
#